data_AF-A0A965DDX3-F1
#
_entry.id   AF-A0A965DDX3-F1
#
_cell.length_a   1.000
_cell.length_b   1.000
_cell.length_c   1.000
_cell.angle_alpha   90.00
_cell.angle_beta   90.00
_cell.angle_gamma   90.00
#
_symmetry.space_group_name_H-M   'P 1'
#
loop_
_entity.id
_entity.type
_entity.pdbx_description
1 polymer ?
#
loop_
_entity_poly.entity_id
_entity_poly.type
_entity_poly.pdbx_seq_one_letter_code
_entity_poly.pdbx_strand_id
1 'polypeptide(L)' 'MTLKRASHCVYETHYHIVFPVKYRKSLLSEGVTSAIKSIAREIGERYEIEF' A
#
# COMPACT_ATOMS: atom_id res chain seq x y z
N MET A 1 9.13 10.66 6.03
CA MET A 1 8.08 11.55 6.56
C MET A 1 8.50 12.97 6.25
N THR A 2 8.00 13.49 5.13
CA THR A 2 8.35 14.81 4.58
C THR A 2 7.07 15.45 4.07
N LEU A 3 6.85 16.73 4.39
CA LEU A 3 5.70 17.49 3.91
C LEU A 3 5.71 17.61 2.38
N LYS A 4 4.65 17.16 1.72
CA LYS A 4 4.42 17.34 0.29
C LYS A 4 3.70 18.66 0.03
N ARG A 5 4.01 19.31 -1.09
CA ARG A 5 3.41 20.57 -1.52
C ARG A 5 2.75 20.40 -2.89
N ALA A 6 1.51 20.86 -3.01
CA ALA A 6 0.80 21.00 -4.28
C ALA A 6 0.36 22.47 -4.45
N SER A 7 -0.24 22.81 -5.59
CA SER A 7 -0.55 24.21 -5.97
C SER A 7 -1.30 25.01 -4.90
N HIS A 8 -2.14 24.36 -4.09
CA HIS A 8 -2.98 25.03 -3.09
C HIS A 8 -3.00 24.31 -1.72
N CYS A 9 -2.07 23.38 -1.47
CA CYS A 9 -2.01 22.70 -0.17
C CYS A 9 -0.61 22.18 0.17
N VAL A 10 -0.38 22.00 1.47
CA VAL A 10 0.78 21.31 2.02
C VAL A 10 0.26 20.21 2.92
N TYR A 11 0.70 18.97 2.72
CA TYR A 11 0.13 17.82 3.39
C TYR A 11 1.18 16.74 3.68
N GLU A 12 0.89 15.97 4.71
CA GLU A 12 1.51 14.69 5.00
C GLU A 12 0.40 13.79 5.54
N THR A 13 0.16 12.65 4.89
CA THR A 13 -1.03 11.85 5.18
C THR A 13 -0.66 10.38 5.31
N HIS A 14 -0.98 9.81 6.47
CA HIS A 14 -0.64 8.44 6.85
C HIS A 14 -1.90 7.66 7.11
N TYR A 15 -1.97 6.43 6.58
CA TYR A 15 -3.14 5.56 6.72
C TYR A 15 -2.72 4.17 7.16
N HIS A 16 -3.48 3.59 8.09
CA HIS A 16 -3.42 2.17 8.40
C HIS A 16 -4.52 1.44 7.65
N ILE A 17 -4.15 0.72 6.58
CA ILE A 17 -5.09 -0.04 5.75
C ILE A 17 -4.85 -1.54 5.98
N VAL A 18 -5.90 -2.25 6.41
CA VAL A 18 -5.85 -3.69 6.67
C VAL A 18 -7.09 -4.34 6.04
N PHE A 19 -6.90 -5.46 5.34
CA PHE A 19 -8.00 -6.25 4.79
C PHE A 19 -7.75 -7.75 4.95
N PRO A 20 -8.79 -8.55 5.22
CA PRO A 20 -8.66 -10.00 5.32
C PRO A 20 -8.70 -10.67 3.94
N VAL A 21 -8.14 -11.87 3.85
CA VAL A 21 -8.40 -12.77 2.71
C VAL A 21 -9.80 -13.37 2.81
N LYS A 22 -10.41 -13.66 1.67
CA LYS A 22 -11.74 -14.30 1.60
C LYS A 22 -11.76 -15.58 2.45
N TYR A 23 -12.75 -15.72 3.33
CA TYR A 23 -12.90 -16.83 4.28
C TYR A 23 -11.78 -17.00 5.33
N ARG A 24 -10.85 -16.03 5.46
CA ARG A 24 -9.75 -16.05 6.45
C ARG A 24 -8.94 -17.36 6.48
N LYS A 25 -8.87 -18.06 5.35
CA LYS A 25 -8.08 -19.29 5.21
C LYS A 25 -6.58 -18.95 5.29
N SER A 26 -5.76 -19.92 5.71
CA SER A 26 -4.29 -19.81 5.74
C SER A 26 -3.69 -19.87 4.32
N LEU A 27 -4.00 -18.88 3.49
CA LEU A 27 -3.58 -18.77 2.08
C LEU A 27 -2.34 -17.90 1.88
N LEU A 28 -1.89 -17.21 2.93
CA LEU A 28 -0.73 -16.33 2.91
C LEU A 28 0.57 -17.12 3.06
N SER A 29 0.87 -17.95 2.05
CA SER A 29 2.21 -18.56 1.93
C SER A 29 3.25 -17.52 1.54
N GLU A 30 4.53 -17.87 1.62
CA GLU A 30 5.62 -16.95 1.29
C GLU A 30 5.55 -16.45 -0.17
N GLY A 31 5.30 -17.35 -1.12
CA GLY A 31 5.18 -16.99 -2.54
C GLY A 31 4.00 -16.05 -2.81
N VAL A 32 2.84 -16.32 -2.21
CA VAL A 32 1.65 -15.45 -2.33
C VAL A 32 1.93 -14.08 -1.71
N THR A 33 2.55 -14.06 -0.53
CA THR A 33 2.87 -12.82 0.19
C THR A 33 3.90 -11.98 -0.59
N SER A 34 4.89 -12.62 -1.22
CA SER A 34 5.86 -11.94 -2.09
C SER A 34 5.19 -11.30 -3.31
N ALA A 35 4.30 -12.04 -3.97
CA ALA A 35 3.53 -11.52 -5.11
C ALA A 35 2.64 -10.33 -4.70
N ILE A 36 1.93 -10.43 -3.57
CA ILE A 36 1.12 -9.32 -3.04
C ILE A 36 1.99 -8.07 -2.80
N LYS A 37 3.18 -8.22 -2.21
CA LYS A 37 4.10 -7.10 -1.98
C LYS A 37 4.59 -6.47 -3.29
N SER A 38 4.89 -7.29 -4.30
CA SER A 38 5.30 -6.78 -5.62
C SER A 38 4.18 -5.98 -6.28
N ILE A 39 2.97 -6.55 -6.33
CA ILE A 39 1.80 -5.90 -6.90
C ILE A 39 1.46 -4.61 -6.14
N ALA A 40 1.56 -4.62 -4.80
CA ALA A 40 1.33 -3.43 -4.00
C ALA A 40 2.32 -2.31 -4.36
N ARG A 41 3.61 -2.63 -4.56
CA ARG A 41 4.61 -1.65 -5.01
C ARG A 41 4.29 -1.09 -6.39
N GLU A 42 3.92 -1.94 -7.36
CA GLU A 42 3.50 -1.49 -8.70
C GLU A 42 2.27 -0.56 -8.67
N ILE A 43 1.31 -0.86 -7.79
CA ILE A 43 0.16 0.01 -7.52
C ILE A 43 0.63 1.34 -6.91
N GLY A 44 1.56 1.28 -5.95
CA GLY A 44 2.14 2.47 -5.32
C GLY A 44 2.81 3.40 -6.31
N GLU A 45 3.63 2.85 -7.21
CA GLU A 45 4.28 3.61 -8.28
C GLU A 45 3.25 4.24 -9.23
N ARG A 46 2.21 3.51 -9.62
CA ARG A 46 1.17 4.01 -10.54
C ARG A 46 0.33 5.15 -9.95
N TYR A 47 0.05 5.11 -8.66
CA TYR A 47 -0.86 6.03 -7.98
C TYR A 47 -0.16 6.96 -6.98
N GLU A 48 1.18 7.04 -7.02
CA GLU A 48 2.00 7.91 -6.16
C GLU A 48 1.77 7.67 -4.64
N ILE A 49 1.56 6.40 -4.26
CA ILE A 49 1.39 5.96 -2.87
C ILE A 49 2.73 5.44 -2.33
N GLU A 50 3.09 5.87 -1.12
CA GLU A 50 4.27 5.42 -0.40
C GLU A 50 3.89 4.36 0.65
N PHE A 51 4.62 3.23 0.68
CA PHE A 51 4.43 2.09 1.60
C PHE A 51 5.57 1.97 2.61
#